data_AF-A0A2V9D0F8-F1
#
_entry.id   AF-A0A2V9D0F8-F1
#
_cell.length_a   1.000
_cell.length_b   1.000
_cell.length_c   1.000
_cell.angle_alpha   90.00
_cell.angle_beta   90.00
_cell.angle_gamma   90.00
#
_symmetry.space_group_name_H-M   'P 1'
#
loop_
_entity.id
_entity.type
_entity.pdbx_description
1 polymer ?
#
loop_
_entity_poly.entity_id
_entity_poly.type
_entity_poly.pdbx_seq_one_letter_code
_entity_poly.pdbx_strand_id
1 'polypeptide(L)'
;MRRFVVSPPYLVGHVRWDERSDRSSFARQSIQQLSGRRYRRTADKTVGTIDQAILPENLARKLFDAFIQDQITLESDRLALYLGSKFANDYFRGFDLEPSARLAWTPSNRRTFWAAISRANRTPARRDVGLDAALAALPGPAEVAVLGNPNMKSEHVIAYEVGYRAQPIDRVLLTSRRFSIATTDWRA
;
A
#
# COMPACT_ATOMS: atom_id res chain seq x y z
N MET A 1 -20.42 20.61 0.95
CA MET A 1 -20.25 19.16 0.67
C MET A 1 -19.63 18.49 1.90
N ARG A 2 -20.31 17.58 2.59
CA ARG A 2 -19.71 16.84 3.73
C ARG A 2 -19.10 15.54 3.20
N ARG A 3 -17.80 15.32 3.41
CA ARG A 3 -17.14 14.04 3.12
C ARG A 3 -16.82 13.36 4.45
N PHE A 4 -17.40 12.17 4.64
CA PHE A 4 -17.10 11.32 5.79
C PHE A 4 -15.77 10.62 5.56
N VAL A 5 -14.84 10.77 6.51
CA VAL A 5 -13.64 9.94 6.63
C VAL A 5 -13.96 8.90 7.69
N VAL A 6 -14.12 7.64 7.27
CA VAL A 6 -14.24 6.52 8.20
C VAL A 6 -12.82 6.09 8.59
N SER A 7 -12.38 6.50 9.78
CA SER A 7 -11.11 6.07 10.36
C SER A 7 -11.33 4.84 11.25
N PRO A 8 -10.58 3.73 11.06
CA PRO A 8 -10.55 2.63 12.02
C PRO A 8 -9.98 3.10 13.38
N PRO A 9 -10.35 2.48 14.51
CA PRO A 9 -10.12 2.99 15.87
C PRO A 9 -8.64 3.12 16.33
N TYR A 10 -7.65 2.83 15.47
CA TYR A 10 -6.23 2.87 15.80
C TYR A 10 -5.40 3.77 14.86
N LEU A 11 -6.06 4.64 14.10
CA LEU A 11 -5.41 5.50 13.12
C LEU A 11 -5.52 6.95 13.60
N VAL A 12 -4.41 7.51 14.11
CA VAL A 12 -4.32 8.95 14.39
C VAL A 12 -3.95 9.63 13.07
N GLY A 13 -4.91 10.33 12.49
CA GLY A 13 -4.74 11.13 11.27
C GLY A 13 -4.88 12.62 11.56
N HIS A 14 -3.99 13.43 11.01
CA HIS A 14 -4.10 14.90 11.01
C HIS A 14 -4.44 15.38 9.60
N VAL A 15 -5.51 16.16 9.49
CA VAL A 15 -5.94 16.82 8.25
C VAL A 15 -5.70 18.32 8.42
N ARG A 16 -4.90 18.92 7.54
CA ARG A 16 -4.68 20.37 7.52
C ARG A 16 -5.22 20.96 6.22
N TRP A 17 -6.07 21.96 6.35
CA TRP A 17 -6.65 22.72 5.24
C TRP A 17 -5.91 24.05 5.15
N ASP A 18 -5.27 24.33 4.02
CA ASP A 18 -4.62 25.62 3.77
C ASP A 18 -5.09 26.17 2.41
N GLU A 19 -5.78 27.32 2.43
CA GLU A 19 -6.20 28.03 1.23
C GLU A 19 -5.25 29.22 1.04
N ARG A 20 -4.15 28.99 0.31
CA ARG A 20 -3.13 30.02 0.08
C ARG A 20 -3.55 30.90 -1.10
N SER A 21 -3.97 32.14 -0.82
CA SER A 21 -4.24 33.14 -1.85
C SER A 21 -2.97 33.95 -2.14
N ASP A 22 -2.31 33.71 -3.28
CA ASP A 22 -1.23 34.58 -3.75
C ASP A 22 -1.71 35.48 -4.90
N ARG A 23 -1.46 36.79 -4.79
CA ARG A 23 -1.89 37.83 -5.76
C ARG A 23 -0.90 37.94 -6.92
N SER A 24 -0.62 36.83 -7.59
CA SER A 24 -0.03 36.84 -8.93
C SER A 24 -0.82 35.91 -9.84
N SER A 25 -1.03 36.36 -11.06
CA SER A 25 -2.09 35.92 -11.98
C SER A 25 -1.89 34.52 -12.56
N PHE A 26 -1.96 33.45 -11.78
CA PHE A 26 -2.11 32.07 -12.28
C PHE A 26 -2.74 31.17 -11.19
N ALA A 27 -3.97 30.71 -11.43
CA ALA A 27 -4.73 29.64 -10.74
C ALA A 27 -4.85 29.71 -9.18
N ARG A 28 -6.08 29.74 -8.66
CA ARG A 28 -6.35 29.39 -7.25
C ARG A 28 -6.01 27.91 -7.02
N GLN A 29 -4.80 27.62 -6.56
CA GLN A 29 -4.38 26.28 -6.17
C GLN A 29 -4.77 26.04 -4.70
N SER A 30 -5.69 25.10 -4.46
CA SER A 30 -5.96 24.59 -3.11
C SER A 30 -5.09 23.37 -2.84
N ILE A 31 -4.46 23.34 -1.67
CA ILE A 31 -3.60 22.25 -1.19
C ILE A 31 -4.28 21.60 0.01
N GLN A 32 -4.49 20.30 -0.03
CA GLN A 32 -5.06 19.54 1.09
C GLN A 32 -4.11 18.44 1.52
N GLN A 33 -3.66 18.53 2.77
CA GLN A 33 -2.71 17.56 3.32
C GLN A 33 -3.39 16.63 4.31
N LEU A 34 -3.17 15.35 4.10
CA LEU A 34 -3.59 14.26 4.97
C LEU A 34 -2.35 13.48 5.41
N SER A 35 -2.14 13.34 6.71
CA SER A 35 -1.05 12.51 7.24
C SER A 35 -1.53 11.67 8.41
N GLY A 36 -0.83 10.58 8.69
CA GLY A 36 -1.16 9.72 9.82
C GLY A 36 -0.06 8.71 10.14
N ARG A 37 -0.20 8.07 11.31
CA ARG A 37 0.74 7.07 11.81
C ARG A 37 0.01 5.88 12.43
N ARG A 38 0.63 4.71 12.39
CA ARG A 38 0.13 3.47 12.99
C ARG A 38 1.27 2.70 13.63
N TYR A 39 1.01 2.13 14.81
CA TYR A 39 1.89 1.17 15.45
C TYR A 39 1.11 -0.09 15.79
N ARG A 40 1.72 -1.26 15.55
CA ARG A 40 1.12 -2.56 15.88
C ARG A 40 2.19 -3.50 16.43
N ARG A 41 1.86 -4.22 17.50
CA ARG A 41 2.64 -5.35 18.00
C ARG A 41 1.82 -6.63 17.83
N THR A 42 2.43 -7.67 17.29
CA THR A 42 1.81 -8.99 17.14
C THR A 42 2.76 -10.01 17.74
N ALA A 43 2.25 -10.98 18.48
CA ALA A 43 3.01 -12.11 18.97
C ALA A 43 2.29 -13.40 18.56
N ASP A 44 3.02 -14.34 18.00
CA ASP A 44 2.51 -15.63 17.55
C ASP A 44 3.43 -16.77 18.00
N LYS A 45 2.81 -17.93 18.19
CA LYS A 45 3.49 -19.20 18.45
C LYS A 45 3.04 -20.21 17.40
N THR A 46 3.98 -20.89 16.76
CA THR A 46 3.70 -22.04 15.88
C THR A 46 4.16 -23.33 16.53
N VAL A 47 3.36 -24.38 16.34
CA VAL A 47 3.70 -25.75 16.72
C VAL A 47 4.09 -26.48 15.44
N GLY A 48 5.29 -27.06 15.42
CA GLY A 48 5.76 -27.91 14.33
C GLY A 48 5.21 -29.33 14.43
N THR A 49 5.30 -30.04 13.33
CA THR A 49 5.12 -31.50 13.23
C THR A 49 6.46 -32.14 12.87
N ILE A 50 6.51 -33.47 12.84
CA ILE A 50 7.75 -34.24 12.58
C ILE A 50 8.40 -33.79 11.26
N ASP A 51 7.61 -33.49 10.23
CA ASP A 51 8.12 -33.19 8.90
C ASP A 51 8.10 -31.69 8.56
N GLN A 52 7.51 -30.83 9.41
CA GLN A 52 7.33 -29.39 9.10
C GLN A 52 7.33 -28.52 10.34
N ALA A 53 8.17 -27.48 10.35
CA ALA A 53 8.21 -26.44 11.37
C ALA A 53 8.38 -25.04 10.76
N ILE A 54 8.02 -24.01 11.53
CA ILE A 54 8.32 -22.61 11.19
C ILE A 54 9.15 -22.03 12.33
N LEU A 55 10.36 -21.58 12.01
CA LEU A 55 11.35 -21.07 12.97
C LEU A 55 11.50 -19.54 12.85
N PRO A 56 11.73 -18.83 13.97
CA PRO A 56 11.69 -19.32 15.36
C PRO A 56 10.25 -19.50 15.84
N GLU A 57 9.95 -20.54 16.63
CA GLU A 57 8.58 -20.93 17.04
C GLU A 57 7.77 -19.81 17.71
N ASN A 58 8.41 -18.98 18.54
CA ASN A 58 7.82 -17.82 19.17
C ASN A 58 8.38 -16.57 18.50
N LEU A 59 7.51 -15.73 17.95
CA LEU A 59 7.92 -14.49 17.32
C LEU A 59 7.06 -13.33 17.79
N ALA A 60 7.71 -12.23 18.17
CA ALA A 60 7.04 -10.96 18.47
C ALA A 60 7.47 -9.90 17.45
N ARG A 61 6.52 -9.46 16.62
CA ARG A 61 6.74 -8.48 15.56
C ARG A 61 6.23 -7.11 15.98
N LYS A 62 6.96 -6.08 15.55
CA LYS A 62 6.54 -4.68 15.62
C LYS A 62 6.45 -4.12 14.21
N LEU A 63 5.37 -3.40 13.95
CA LEU A 63 5.14 -2.69 12.70
C LEU A 63 4.88 -1.22 13.04
N PHE A 64 5.61 -0.34 12.36
CA PHE A 64 5.37 1.09 12.37
C PHE A 64 5.09 1.56 10.95
N ASP A 65 3.93 2.19 10.74
CA ASP A 65 3.54 2.79 9.48
C ASP A 65 3.36 4.30 9.68
N ALA A 66 3.80 5.12 8.72
CA ALA A 66 3.47 6.53 8.63
C ALA A 66 3.10 6.86 7.18
N PHE A 67 2.21 7.81 6.96
CA PHE A 67 1.88 8.25 5.61
C PHE A 67 1.63 9.75 5.54
N ILE A 68 1.86 10.30 4.36
CA ILE A 68 1.52 11.66 3.98
C ILE A 68 0.94 11.65 2.58
N GLN A 69 -0.10 12.43 2.36
CA GLN A 69 -0.76 12.62 1.09
C GLN A 69 -1.10 14.10 0.93
N ASP A 70 -0.87 14.60 -0.26
CA ASP A 70 -1.20 15.94 -0.68
C ASP A 70 -2.12 15.90 -1.90
N GLN A 71 -3.11 16.78 -1.91
CA GLN A 71 -3.99 17.02 -3.05
C GLN A 71 -3.76 18.43 -3.55
N ILE A 72 -3.31 18.53 -4.80
CA ILE A 72 -3.04 19.78 -5.51
C ILE A 72 -4.14 19.97 -6.55
N THR A 73 -4.97 20.99 -6.38
CA THR A 73 -5.95 21.38 -7.41
C THR A 73 -5.25 22.21 -8.48
N LEU A 74 -5.13 21.63 -9.69
CA LEU A 74 -4.49 22.28 -10.84
C LEU A 74 -5.48 23.19 -11.59
N GLU A 75 -6.72 22.74 -11.74
CA GLU A 75 -7.83 23.50 -12.30
C GLU A 75 -9.06 23.27 -11.42
N SER A 76 -9.68 24.36 -10.94
CA SER A 76 -10.83 24.30 -10.04
C SER A 76 -11.91 23.35 -10.56
N ASP A 77 -12.28 22.37 -9.74
CA ASP A 77 -13.31 21.35 -9.98
C ASP A 77 -13.10 20.45 -11.23
N ARG A 78 -11.96 20.57 -11.91
CA ARG A 78 -11.69 19.84 -13.16
C ARG A 78 -10.43 19.01 -13.13
N LEU A 79 -9.36 19.47 -12.50
CA LEU A 79 -8.09 18.75 -12.52
C LEU A 79 -7.45 18.75 -11.14
N ALA A 80 -7.24 17.56 -10.59
CA ALA A 80 -6.61 17.36 -9.29
C ALA A 80 -5.49 16.31 -9.39
N LEU A 81 -4.35 16.65 -8.82
CA LEU A 81 -3.20 15.76 -8.64
C LEU A 81 -3.12 15.35 -7.17
N TYR A 82 -3.01 14.06 -6.93
CA TYR A 82 -2.80 13.49 -5.61
C TYR A 82 -1.40 12.89 -5.58
N LEU A 83 -0.58 13.32 -4.63
CA LEU A 83 0.75 12.79 -4.39
C LEU A 83 0.80 12.26 -2.97
N GLY A 84 1.35 11.08 -2.75
CA GLY A 84 1.45 10.54 -1.41
C GLY A 84 2.57 9.54 -1.27
N SER A 85 3.02 9.35 -0.05
CA SER A 85 3.98 8.33 0.28
C SER A 85 3.65 7.71 1.62
N LYS A 86 3.82 6.39 1.69
CA LYS A 86 3.74 5.63 2.93
C LYS A 86 5.13 5.07 3.27
N PHE A 87 5.46 5.15 4.55
CA PHE A 87 6.70 4.70 5.14
C PHE A 87 6.34 3.56 6.09
N ALA A 88 6.98 2.41 5.94
CA ALA A 88 6.76 1.25 6.79
C ALA A 88 8.08 0.79 7.39
N ASN A 89 8.07 0.35 8.65
CA ASN A 89 9.20 -0.31 9.28
C ASN A 89 8.72 -1.60 9.95
N ASP A 90 9.27 -2.73 9.52
CA ASP A 90 8.88 -4.08 9.96
C ASP A 90 10.11 -4.87 10.40
N TYR A 91 9.89 -5.79 11.34
CA TYR A 91 10.91 -6.64 11.95
C TYR A 91 11.75 -7.43 10.92
N PHE A 92 11.12 -7.90 9.85
CA PHE A 92 11.80 -8.73 8.84
C PHE A 92 12.58 -7.94 7.78
N ARG A 93 12.24 -6.68 7.54
CA ARG A 93 12.71 -5.93 6.34
C ARG A 93 13.42 -4.63 6.68
N GLY A 94 13.20 -4.08 7.87
CA GLY A 94 13.58 -2.70 8.16
C GLY A 94 12.64 -1.71 7.46
N PHE A 95 13.19 -0.58 7.03
CA PHE A 95 12.46 0.56 6.48
C PHE A 95 12.15 0.41 4.99
N ASP A 96 10.90 0.69 4.61
CA ASP A 96 10.38 0.61 3.25
C ASP A 96 9.56 1.87 2.88
N LEU A 97 9.60 2.24 1.60
CA LEU A 97 8.94 3.43 1.04
C LEU A 97 7.97 3.03 -0.09
N GLU A 98 6.72 3.46 0.05
CA GLU A 98 5.59 3.17 -0.85
C GLU A 98 5.00 4.48 -1.41
N PRO A 99 5.64 5.08 -2.45
CA PRO A 99 5.14 6.27 -3.10
C PRO A 99 3.92 5.98 -4.00
N SER A 100 3.07 6.98 -4.18
CA SER A 100 1.90 6.93 -5.05
C SER A 100 1.60 8.30 -5.66
N ALA A 101 1.12 8.28 -6.90
CA ALA A 101 0.64 9.46 -7.61
C ALA A 101 -0.66 9.12 -8.35
N ARG A 102 -1.63 10.03 -8.32
CA ARG A 102 -2.90 9.87 -9.03
C ARG A 102 -3.33 11.20 -9.63
N LEU A 103 -3.67 11.19 -10.91
CA LEU A 103 -4.27 12.32 -11.60
C LEU A 103 -5.76 12.03 -11.79
N ALA A 104 -6.61 13.00 -11.46
CA ALA A 104 -8.04 12.94 -11.69
C ALA A 104 -8.50 14.13 -12.53
N TRP A 105 -9.17 13.83 -13.63
CA TRP A 105 -9.72 14.81 -14.56
C TRP A 105 -11.23 14.67 -14.65
N THR A 106 -11.94 15.74 -14.33
CA THR A 106 -13.40 15.85 -14.28
C THR A 106 -13.86 16.87 -15.32
N PRO A 107 -13.96 16.50 -16.61
CA PRO A 107 -14.39 17.44 -17.66
C PRO A 107 -15.81 17.97 -17.47
N SER A 108 -16.64 17.28 -16.67
CA SER A 108 -17.98 17.72 -16.31
C SER A 108 -18.35 17.17 -14.92
N ASN A 109 -19.33 17.77 -14.26
CA ASN A 109 -19.83 17.32 -12.94
C ASN A 109 -20.38 15.88 -12.94
N ARG A 110 -20.51 15.25 -14.11
CA ARG A 110 -21.03 13.89 -14.31
C ARG A 110 -19.99 12.90 -14.82
N ARG A 111 -18.75 13.31 -15.10
CA ARG A 111 -17.73 12.43 -15.71
C ARG A 111 -16.37 12.71 -15.10
N THR A 112 -15.70 11.66 -14.64
CA THR A 112 -14.34 11.73 -14.10
C THR A 112 -13.50 10.60 -14.66
N PHE A 113 -12.35 10.93 -15.22
CA PHE A 113 -11.28 10.02 -15.58
C PHE A 113 -10.20 10.09 -14.51
N TRP A 114 -9.52 8.99 -14.25
CA TRP A 114 -8.32 9.00 -13.43
C TRP A 114 -7.28 8.01 -13.95
N ALA A 115 -6.03 8.34 -13.65
CA ALA A 115 -4.90 7.45 -13.80
C ALA A 115 -4.07 7.50 -12.50
N ALA A 116 -3.52 6.36 -12.09
CA ALA A 116 -2.67 6.28 -10.91
C ALA A 116 -1.50 5.34 -11.15
N ILE A 117 -0.38 5.68 -10.50
CA ILE A 117 0.79 4.82 -10.36
C ILE A 117 1.11 4.74 -8.87
N SER A 118 1.37 3.54 -8.37
CA SER A 118 1.74 3.33 -6.98
C SER A 118 2.77 2.23 -6.86
N ARG A 119 3.72 2.39 -5.96
CA ARG A 119 4.62 1.32 -5.54
C ARG A 119 4.10 0.72 -4.24
N ALA A 120 4.03 -0.61 -4.18
CA ALA A 120 3.67 -1.36 -3.00
C ALA A 120 4.68 -2.49 -2.79
N ASN A 121 4.88 -2.86 -1.52
CA ASN A 121 5.83 -3.91 -1.17
C ASN A 121 5.07 -5.14 -0.68
N ARG A 122 5.47 -6.32 -1.15
CA ARG A 122 5.01 -7.59 -0.58
C ARG A 122 5.93 -7.95 0.59
N THR A 123 5.35 -7.97 1.78
CA THR A 123 6.05 -8.44 2.97
C THR A 123 6.18 -9.96 2.92
N PRO A 124 7.40 -10.53 3.05
CA PRO A 124 7.59 -11.97 3.24
C PRO A 124 6.70 -12.51 4.37
N ALA A 125 6.07 -13.66 4.13
CA ALA A 125 5.41 -14.39 5.20
C ALA A 125 6.45 -15.09 6.08
N ARG A 126 6.07 -15.41 7.33
CA ARG A 126 6.97 -16.11 8.27
C ARG A 126 7.45 -17.47 7.74
N ARG A 127 6.62 -18.15 6.94
CA ARG A 127 7.01 -19.38 6.21
C ARG A 127 8.04 -19.13 5.11
N ASP A 128 8.02 -17.95 4.48
CA ASP A 128 8.92 -17.66 3.36
C ASP A 128 10.38 -17.56 3.87
N VAL A 129 10.55 -17.14 5.14
CA VAL A 129 11.86 -16.93 5.77
C VAL A 129 12.30 -18.05 6.71
N GLY A 130 11.37 -18.81 7.28
CA GLY A 130 11.67 -19.75 8.36
C GLY A 130 10.99 -21.10 8.26
N LEU A 131 10.41 -21.46 7.11
CA LEU A 131 9.93 -22.82 6.89
C LEU A 131 11.08 -23.81 6.97
N ASP A 132 10.87 -24.92 7.64
CA ASP A 132 11.73 -26.09 7.61
C ASP A 132 10.81 -27.27 7.37
N ALA A 133 10.86 -27.87 6.18
CA ALA A 133 9.90 -28.89 5.76
C ALA A 133 10.56 -30.03 5.01
N ALA A 134 10.60 -31.22 5.60
CA ALA A 134 10.97 -32.46 4.93
C ALA A 134 9.84 -32.87 3.96
N LEU A 135 10.15 -33.00 2.68
CA LEU A 135 9.22 -33.42 1.63
C LEU A 135 9.29 -34.93 1.36
N ALA A 136 10.46 -35.53 1.49
CA ALA A 136 10.66 -36.96 1.27
C ALA A 136 11.91 -37.45 2.00
N ALA A 137 11.79 -38.59 2.68
CA ALA A 137 12.94 -39.36 3.16
C ALA A 137 13.50 -40.22 2.01
N LEU A 138 14.82 -40.20 1.85
CA LEU A 138 15.54 -41.05 0.90
C LEU A 138 16.16 -42.24 1.65
N PRO A 139 16.53 -43.35 0.97
CA PRO A 139 17.23 -44.45 1.61
C PRO A 139 18.54 -43.98 2.28
N GLY A 140 18.71 -44.28 3.57
CA GLY A 140 19.82 -43.78 4.39
C GLY A 140 19.45 -42.52 5.19
N PRO A 141 20.42 -41.78 5.77
CA PRO A 141 20.17 -40.59 6.59
C PRO A 141 19.91 -39.32 5.75
N ALA A 142 19.33 -39.46 4.56
CA ALA A 142 19.15 -38.38 3.61
C ALA A 142 17.68 -38.00 3.46
N GLU A 143 17.39 -36.72 3.35
CA GLU A 143 16.04 -36.19 3.11
C GLU A 143 16.07 -35.04 2.10
N VAL A 144 14.94 -34.83 1.44
CA VAL A 144 14.69 -33.66 0.60
C VAL A 144 13.89 -32.68 1.46
N ALA A 145 14.48 -31.52 1.76
CA ALA A 145 13.84 -30.50 2.56
C ALA A 145 13.66 -29.18 1.79
N VAL A 146 12.61 -28.45 2.14
CA VAL A 146 12.38 -27.05 1.75
C VAL A 146 12.68 -26.18 2.95
N LEU A 147 13.70 -25.34 2.79
CA LEU A 147 14.10 -24.36 3.79
C LEU A 147 13.67 -22.96 3.34
N GLY A 148 13.09 -22.19 4.26
CA GLY A 148 12.82 -20.77 4.10
C GLY A 148 14.13 -19.99 4.00
N ASN A 149 14.10 -18.86 3.30
CA ASN A 149 15.28 -18.03 3.12
C ASN A 149 15.26 -16.85 4.11
N PRO A 150 16.07 -16.86 5.19
CA PRO A 150 16.09 -15.76 6.16
C PRO A 150 16.60 -14.44 5.55
N ASN A 151 17.26 -14.48 4.39
CA ASN A 151 17.76 -13.32 3.67
C ASN A 151 16.80 -12.84 2.56
N MET A 152 15.56 -13.34 2.51
CA MET A 152 14.60 -12.97 1.47
C MET A 152 14.27 -11.48 1.51
N LYS A 153 14.51 -10.79 0.39
CA LYS A 153 14.26 -9.34 0.26
C LYS A 153 12.80 -9.04 -0.06
N SER A 154 12.38 -7.80 0.22
CA SER A 154 11.07 -7.29 -0.17
C SER A 154 10.87 -7.32 -1.68
N GLU A 155 9.81 -7.96 -2.14
CA GLU A 155 9.38 -7.88 -3.54
C GLU A 155 8.64 -6.55 -3.74
N HIS A 156 9.12 -5.75 -4.69
CA HIS A 156 8.53 -4.46 -5.02
C HIS A 156 7.62 -4.59 -6.25
N VAL A 157 6.42 -4.05 -6.13
CA VAL A 157 5.42 -4.06 -7.20
C VAL A 157 5.05 -2.63 -7.55
N ILE A 158 5.10 -2.32 -8.84
CA ILE A 158 4.55 -1.09 -9.39
C ILE A 158 3.18 -1.41 -9.97
N ALA A 159 2.16 -0.72 -9.48
CA ALA A 159 0.81 -0.86 -9.93
C ALA A 159 0.37 0.37 -10.72
N TYR A 160 -0.27 0.12 -11.86
CA TYR A 160 -0.88 1.13 -12.71
C TYR A 160 -2.39 0.93 -12.71
N GLU A 161 -3.12 2.02 -12.60
CA GLU A 161 -4.57 2.02 -12.62
C GLU A 161 -5.07 3.11 -13.57
N VAL A 162 -6.08 2.79 -14.35
CA VAL A 162 -6.86 3.78 -15.10
C VAL A 162 -8.32 3.48 -14.90
N GLY A 163 -9.14 4.52 -14.81
CA GLY A 163 -10.57 4.31 -14.69
C GLY A 163 -11.38 5.52 -15.10
N TYR A 164 -12.67 5.25 -15.21
CA TYR A 164 -13.67 6.20 -15.66
C TYR A 164 -14.94 6.03 -14.85
N ARG A 165 -15.47 7.16 -14.38
CA ARG A 165 -16.71 7.26 -13.62
C ARG A 165 -17.65 8.18 -14.37
N ALA A 166 -18.89 7.75 -14.52
CA ALA A 166 -19.96 8.52 -15.15
C ALA A 166 -21.22 8.48 -14.29
N GLN A 167 -21.95 9.59 -14.26
CA GLN A 167 -23.29 9.70 -13.70
C GLN A 167 -24.25 10.14 -14.82
N PRO A 168 -24.76 9.21 -15.66
CA PRO A 168 -25.59 9.56 -16.81
C PRO A 168 -26.89 10.28 -16.40
N ILE A 169 -27.50 9.80 -15.32
CA ILE A 169 -28.69 10.39 -14.67
C ILE A 169 -28.46 10.47 -13.16
N ASP A 170 -29.19 11.34 -12.46
CA ASP A 170 -28.89 11.67 -11.06
C ASP A 170 -28.96 10.45 -10.11
N ARG A 171 -29.67 9.38 -10.52
CA ARG A 171 -29.84 8.14 -9.74
C ARG A 171 -28.88 7.01 -10.09
N VAL A 172 -28.06 7.16 -11.14
CA VAL A 172 -27.21 6.07 -11.65
C VAL A 172 -25.76 6.51 -11.69
N LEU A 173 -24.92 5.79 -10.95
CA LEU A 173 -23.47 5.95 -10.97
C LEU A 173 -22.83 4.70 -11.60
N LEU A 174 -22.10 4.91 -12.69
CA LEU A 174 -21.31 3.87 -13.36
C LEU A 174 -19.83 4.13 -13.10
N THR A 175 -19.09 3.09 -12.74
CA THR A 175 -17.65 3.15 -12.54
C THR A 175 -17.02 1.97 -13.25
N SER A 176 -16.03 2.24 -14.10
CA SER A 176 -15.19 1.25 -14.76
C SER A 176 -13.75 1.49 -14.34
N ARG A 177 -13.00 0.40 -14.12
CA ARG A 177 -11.61 0.46 -13.68
C ARG A 177 -10.83 -0.67 -14.33
N ARG A 178 -9.64 -0.35 -14.83
CA ARG A 178 -8.63 -1.32 -15.25
C ARG A 178 -7.40 -1.17 -14.36
N PHE A 179 -6.78 -2.29 -14.05
CA PHE A 179 -5.64 -2.36 -13.16
C PHE A 179 -4.60 -3.33 -13.71
N SER A 180 -3.33 -2.99 -13.59
CA SER A 180 -2.20 -3.83 -13.98
C SER A 180 -1.05 -3.67 -12.99
N ILE A 181 -0.34 -4.76 -12.71
CA ILE A 181 0.84 -4.77 -11.83
C ILE A 181 2.06 -5.25 -12.61
N ALA A 182 3.21 -4.67 -12.29
CA ALA A 182 4.51 -5.09 -12.76
C ALA A 182 5.42 -5.30 -11.54
N THR A 183 5.98 -6.49 -11.40
CA THR A 183 6.98 -6.80 -10.37
C THR A 183 8.35 -6.32 -10.84
N THR A 184 9.10 -5.61 -9.98
CA THR A 184 10.39 -5.00 -10.36
C THR A 184 11.61 -5.67 -9.72
N ASP A 185 11.47 -6.69 -8.89
CA ASP A 185 12.64 -7.42 -8.37
C ASP A 185 12.33 -8.89 -8.10
N TRP A 186 12.93 -9.78 -8.89
CA TRP A 186 13.13 -11.18 -8.55
C TRP A 186 14.65 -11.39 -8.42
N ARG A 187 15.20 -11.29 -7.21
CA ARG A 187 16.55 -11.78 -6.93
C ARG A 187 16.47 -12.60 -5.67
N ALA A 188 16.32 -13.91 -5.89
CA ALA A 188 16.60 -14.96 -4.92
C ALA A 188 18.11 -14.97 -4.61
#